data_AF-A0A494WV48-F1
#
_entry.id   AF-A0A494WV48-F1
#
_cell.length_a   1.000
_cell.length_b   1.000
_cell.length_c   1.000
_cell.angle_alpha   90.00
_cell.angle_beta   90.00
_cell.angle_gamma   90.00
#
_symmetry.space_group_name_H-M   'P 1'
#
loop_
_entity.id
_entity.type
_entity.pdbx_description
1 polymer ?
#
loop_
_entity_poly.entity_id
_entity_poly.type
_entity_poly.pdbx_seq_one_letter_code
_entity_poly.pdbx_strand_id
1 'polypeptide(L)' 'MNTTNPDISLSSAAPCEEPKRQYYYIEKARTYIQKKSLEIGRPLTFCVTTFGCQMNFVPVTA' A
#
# COMPACT_ATOMS: atom_id res chain seq x y z
N MET A 1 2.90 -17.88 -0.18
CA MET A 1 3.51 -16.53 -0.14
C MET A 1 2.79 -15.78 0.96
N ASN A 2 3.46 -15.45 2.06
CA ASN A 2 2.82 -15.14 3.33
C ASN A 2 2.22 -13.73 3.31
N THR A 3 0.93 -13.66 2.99
CA THR A 3 0.07 -12.48 3.12
C THR A 3 -0.40 -12.36 4.56
N THR A 4 0.49 -11.95 5.47
CA THR A 4 0.04 -11.49 6.79
C THR A 4 -0.35 -10.02 6.63
N ASN A 5 -1.61 -9.77 6.31
CA ASN A 5 -2.21 -8.43 6.41
C ASN A 5 -1.98 -7.95 7.84
N PRO A 6 -1.18 -6.90 8.08
CA PRO A 6 -1.33 -6.18 9.33
C PRO A 6 -2.75 -5.60 9.27
N ASP A 7 -3.59 -5.82 10.28
CA ASP A 7 -4.92 -5.21 10.38
C ASP A 7 -4.75 -3.68 10.48
N ILE A 8 -4.53 -3.03 9.33
CA ILE A 8 -4.25 -1.60 9.23
C ILE A 8 -5.60 -0.90 9.09
N SER A 9 -6.09 -0.38 10.20
CA SER A 9 -7.24 0.50 10.18
C SER A 9 -6.87 1.83 9.49
N LEU A 10 -7.48 2.10 8.34
CA LEU A 10 -7.34 3.38 7.61
C LEU A 10 -8.16 4.53 8.23
N SER A 11 -8.87 4.27 9.33
CA SER A 11 -9.75 5.23 10.01
C SER A 11 -8.99 6.24 10.88
N SER A 12 -7.74 5.94 11.25
CA SER A 12 -6.89 6.80 12.07
C SER A 12 -5.88 7.61 11.23
N ALA A 13 -5.24 8.58 11.89
CA ALA A 13 -4.10 9.30 11.32
C ALA A 13 -2.98 8.34 10.93
N ALA A 14 -2.25 8.66 9.85
CA ALA A 14 -1.14 7.85 9.38
C ALA A 14 -0.09 7.68 10.50
N PRO A 15 0.36 6.45 10.80
CA PRO A 15 1.37 6.23 11.82
C PRO A 15 2.69 6.90 11.43
N CYS A 16 3.42 7.43 12.41
CA CYS A 16 4.69 8.11 12.18
C CYS A 16 5.87 7.12 12.04
N GLU A 17 5.71 5.92 12.60
CA GLU A 17 6.74 4.87 12.64
C GLU A 17 6.82 4.08 11.32
N GLU A 18 8.04 3.91 10.82
CA GLU A 18 8.36 2.93 9.78
C GLU A 18 8.48 1.52 10.43
N PRO A 19 8.04 0.43 9.76
CA PRO A 19 7.45 0.36 8.41
C PRO A 19 5.92 0.51 8.39
N LYS A 20 5.26 0.68 9.55
CA LYS A 20 3.79 0.76 9.67
C LYS A 20 3.20 1.84 8.75
N ARG A 21 3.91 2.97 8.61
CA ARG A 21 3.54 4.06 7.70
C ARG A 21 3.50 3.64 6.24
N GLN A 22 4.44 2.81 5.79
CA GLN A 22 4.47 2.31 4.41
C GLN A 22 3.24 1.45 4.14
N TYR A 23 2.94 0.51 5.03
CA TYR A 23 1.77 -0.34 4.90
C TYR A 23 0.44 0.43 4.92
N TYR A 24 0.33 1.49 5.73
CA TYR A 24 -0.82 2.40 5.72
C TYR A 24 -1.08 3.01 4.34
N TYR A 25 -0.05 3.53 3.67
CA TYR A 25 -0.23 4.12 2.34
C TYR A 25 -0.47 3.08 1.25
N ILE A 26 0.07 1.86 1.38
CA ILE A 26 -0.21 0.76 0.46
C ILE A 26 -1.69 0.37 0.53
N GLU A 27 -2.24 0.18 1.73
CA GLU A 27 -3.67 -0.10 1.91
C GLU A 27 -4.55 1.04 1.42
N LYS A 28 -4.18 2.29 1.73
CA LYS A 28 -4.89 3.47 1.22
C LYS A 28 -4.90 3.50 -0.32
N ALA A 29 -3.78 3.21 -0.97
CA ALA A 29 -3.71 3.14 -2.43
C ALA A 29 -4.59 2.03 -3.01
N ARG A 30 -4.64 0.85 -2.37
CA ARG A 30 -5.53 -0.26 -2.77
C ARG A 30 -6.98 0.17 -2.81
N THR A 31 -7.47 0.85 -1.77
CA THR A 31 -8.87 1.33 -1.73
C THR A 31 -9.18 2.32 -2.86
N TYR A 32 -8.24 3.21 -3.18
CA TYR A 32 -8.41 4.16 -4.28
C TYR A 32 -8.42 3.50 -5.66
N ILE A 33 -7.55 2.52 -5.88
CA ILE A 33 -7.51 1.75 -7.13
C ILE A 33 -8.82 0.99 -7.33
N GLN A 34 -9.32 0.33 -6.28
CA GLN A 34 -10.58 -0.41 -6.36
C GLN A 34 -11.76 0.51 -6.67
N LYS A 35 -11.89 1.63 -5.94
CA LYS A 35 -12.94 2.63 -6.20
C LYS A 35 -12.89 3.15 -7.63
N LYS A 36 -11.72 3.57 -8.11
CA LYS A 36 -11.55 4.09 -9.48
C LYS A 36 -11.77 3.02 -10.55
N SER A 37 -11.39 1.77 -10.29
CA SER A 37 -11.63 0.66 -11.21
C SER A 37 -13.13 0.39 -11.38
N LEU A 38 -13.90 0.46 -10.29
CA LEU A 38 -15.36 0.37 -10.33
C LEU A 38 -16.00 1.55 -11.06
N GLU A 39 -15.53 2.78 -10.82
CA GLU A 39 -16.04 3.99 -11.50
C GLU A 39 -15.84 3.95 -13.02
N ILE A 40 -14.72 3.41 -13.51
CA ILE A 40 -14.38 3.36 -14.94
C ILE A 40 -14.86 2.04 -15.59
N GLY A 41 -15.23 1.03 -14.79
CA GLY A 41 -15.69 -0.28 -15.27
C GLY A 41 -14.58 -1.16 -15.87
N ARG A 42 -13.31 -0.89 -15.55
CA ARG A 42 -12.16 -1.68 -16.03
C ARG A 42 -11.00 -1.65 -15.02
N PRO A 43 -10.09 -2.65 -15.04
CA PRO A 43 -8.86 -2.58 -14.26
C PRO A 43 -7.99 -1.40 -14.69
N LEU A 44 -7.40 -0.71 -13.72
CA LEU A 44 -6.47 0.40 -13.99
C LEU A 44 -5.11 -0.14 -14.41
N THR A 45 -4.51 0.51 -15.41
CA THR A 45 -3.13 0.28 -15.83
C THR A 45 -2.30 1.52 -15.53
N PHE A 46 -1.02 1.34 -15.27
CA PHE A 46 -0.08 2.44 -15.09
C PHE A 46 1.17 2.18 -15.94
N CYS A 47 1.78 3.24 -16.43
CA CYS A 47 3.10 3.21 -17.03
C CYS A 47 4.01 4.00 -16.10
N VAL A 48 5.06 3.36 -15.57
CA VAL A 48 6.03 4.03 -14.73
C VAL A 48 7.43 3.80 -15.30
N THR A 49 8.21 4.88 -15.36
CA THR A 49 9.65 4.85 -15.63
C THR A 49 10.36 5.25 -14.34
N THR A 50 10.72 4.28 -13.51
CA THR A 50 11.48 4.55 -12.27
C THR A 50 12.97 4.26 -12.47
N PHE A 51 13.80 5.20 -12.04
CA PHE A 51 15.19 4.90 -11.67
C PHE A 51 15.20 4.50 -10.19
N GLY A 52 14.84 3.24 -9.89
CA GLY A 52 14.96 2.61 -8.57
C GLY A 52 14.38 3.38 -7.37
N CYS A 53 13.20 2.99 -6.88
CA CYS A 53 12.69 3.44 -5.58
C CYS A 53 13.02 2.39 -4.51
N GLN A 54 13.71 2.77 -3.43
CA GLN A 54 13.93 1.88 -2.28
C GLN A 54 12.80 2.03 -1.26
N MET A 55 12.23 0.89 -0.86
CA MET A 55 11.45 0.78 0.37
C MET A 55 12.36 0.29 1.49
N ASN A 56 12.25 0.86 2.69
CA ASN A 56 12.96 0.35 3.86
C ASN A 56 12.40 -1.03 4.22
N PHE A 57 13.15 -2.08 3.90
CA PHE A 57 12.84 -3.43 4.32
C PHE A 57 13.32 -3.62 5.76
N VAL A 58 12.39 -3.75 6.70
CA VAL A 58 12.70 -4.20 8.06
C VAL A 58 12.33 -5.69 8.14
N PRO A 59 13.31 -6.60 8.30
CA PRO A 59 12.99 -8.00 8.56
C PRO A 59 12.29 -8.09 9.92
N VAL A 60 11.07 -8.62 9.95
CA VAL A 60 10.41 -8.96 11.21
C VAL A 60 11.09 -10.23 11.72
N THR A 61 11.99 -10.09 12.69
CA THR A 61 12.56 -11.24 13.41
C THR A 61 11.45 -11.91 14.20
N ALA A 62 11.29 -13.21 13.98
CA ALA A 62 10.31 -14.09 14.61
C ALA A 62 10.46 -14.18 16.13
#